data_AF-A0A2V6ZKA8-F1
#
_entry.id   AF-A0A2V6ZKA8-F1
#
_cell.length_a   1.000
_cell.length_b   1.000
_cell.length_c   1.000
_cell.angle_alpha   90.00
_cell.angle_beta   90.00
_cell.angle_gamma   90.00
#
_symmetry.space_group_name_H-M   'P 1'
#
loop_
_entity.id
_entity.type
_entity.pdbx_description
1 polymer ?
#
loop_
_entity_poly.entity_id
_entity_poly.type
_entity_poly.pdbx_seq_one_letter_code
_entity_poly.pdbx_strand_id
1 'polypeptide(L)' 'MAKPEKKRQPEAAPDTKILPMDLRVGDRLADETGESEVIGRPYTTNAGKDARVRVRKIGQPDVTEIRIWRAHERVSVKRG' A
#
# COMPACT_ATOMS: atom_id res chain seq x y z
N MET A 1 15.23 28.86 1.42
CA MET A 1 14.74 27.90 0.40
C MET A 1 13.82 26.92 1.11
N ALA A 2 12.51 27.06 0.93
CA ALA A 2 11.50 26.34 1.71
C ALA A 2 11.30 24.91 1.19
N LYS A 3 11.51 23.91 2.06
CA LYS A 3 11.06 22.53 1.87
C LYS A 3 9.52 22.54 1.92
N PRO A 4 8.78 22.03 0.92
CA PRO A 4 7.33 22.12 0.97
C PRO A 4 6.80 21.18 2.06
N GLU A 5 6.02 21.78 2.96
CA GLU A 5 5.41 21.17 4.12
C GLU A 5 4.45 20.05 3.71
N LYS A 6 4.78 18.84 4.16
CA LYS A 6 3.99 17.62 4.02
C LYS A 6 2.66 17.79 4.77
N LYS A 7 1.64 18.23 4.04
CA LYS A 7 0.28 18.45 4.53
C LYS A 7 -0.23 17.18 5.22
N ARG A 8 -0.61 17.34 6.48
CA ARG A 8 -1.24 16.37 7.38
C ARG A 8 -2.18 15.42 6.63
N GLN A 9 -1.85 14.14 6.64
CA GLN A 9 -2.79 13.09 6.28
C GLN A 9 -3.79 12.95 7.44
N PRO A 10 -5.10 12.83 7.18
CA PRO A 10 -6.12 12.80 8.23
C PRO A 10 -5.92 11.56 9.11
N GLU A 11 -5.92 11.79 10.41
CA GLU A 11 -5.96 10.81 11.49
C GLU A 11 -7.19 9.90 11.30
N ALA A 12 -7.00 8.70 10.73
CA ALA A 12 -8.09 7.77 10.45
C ALA A 12 -7.65 6.33 10.75
N ALA A 13 -8.01 5.88 11.95
CA ALA A 13 -7.75 4.54 12.54
C ALA A 13 -6.25 4.23 12.76
N PRO A 14 -5.88 3.40 13.77
CA PRO A 14 -4.51 2.97 13.93
C PRO A 14 -4.12 2.15 12.68
N ASP A 15 -3.40 2.79 11.76
CA ASP A 15 -2.86 2.14 10.57
C ASP A 15 -2.03 0.93 11.03
N THR A 16 -2.57 -0.26 10.81
CA THR A 16 -1.88 -1.48 11.21
C THR A 16 -0.74 -1.66 10.24
N LYS A 17 0.49 -1.44 10.72
CA LYS A 17 1.71 -1.59 9.92
C LYS A 17 2.05 -3.08 9.83
N ILE A 18 1.95 -3.67 8.64
CA ILE A 18 2.24 -5.11 8.41
C ILE A 18 3.33 -5.29 7.35
N LEU A 19 3.83 -6.52 7.17
CA LEU A 19 4.73 -6.82 6.05
C LEU A 19 3.92 -6.93 4.75
N PRO A 20 4.53 -6.63 3.58
CA PRO A 20 3.86 -6.75 2.29
C PRO A 20 3.29 -8.15 2.02
N MET A 21 3.91 -9.19 2.57
CA MET A 21 3.44 -10.57 2.42
C MET A 21 2.20 -10.90 3.28
N ASP A 22 1.91 -10.09 4.30
CA ASP A 22 0.73 -10.22 5.15
C ASP A 22 -0.49 -9.47 4.58
N LEU A 23 -0.32 -8.75 3.46
CA LEU A 23 -1.39 -8.08 2.76
C LEU A 23 -2.39 -9.10 2.20
N ARG A 24 -3.66 -8.79 2.33
CA ARG A 24 -4.79 -9.61 1.91
C ARG A 24 -5.58 -8.88 0.85
N VAL A 25 -6.21 -9.65 -0.05
CA VAL A 25 -7.18 -9.09 -0.99
C VAL A 25 -8.30 -8.40 -0.20
N GLY A 26 -8.64 -7.18 -0.59
CA GLY A 26 -9.56 -6.29 0.12
C GLY A 26 -8.91 -5.35 1.13
N ASP A 27 -7.62 -5.51 1.45
CA ASP A 27 -6.91 -4.54 2.28
C ASP A 27 -6.84 -3.18 1.58
N ARG A 28 -7.11 -2.11 2.33
CA ARG A 28 -7.00 -0.73 1.83
C ARG A 28 -5.67 -0.13 2.24
N LEU A 29 -4.95 0.34 1.24
CA LEU A 29 -3.67 1.05 1.34
C LEU A 29 -3.94 2.53 1.13
N ALA A 30 -3.39 3.35 2.02
CA ALA A 30 -3.42 4.80 1.88
C ALA A 30 -1.98 5.32 1.81
N ASP A 31 -1.64 6.00 0.73
CA ASP A 31 -0.32 6.60 0.52
C ASP A 31 -0.45 7.97 -0.16
N GLU A 32 0.70 8.56 -0.52
CA GLU A 32 0.77 9.89 -1.14
C GLU A 32 0.07 9.95 -2.52
N THR A 33 -0.07 8.82 -3.21
CA THR A 33 -0.74 8.69 -4.53
C THR A 33 -2.26 8.52 -4.41
N GLY A 34 -2.77 8.36 -3.19
CA GLY A 34 -4.20 8.15 -2.90
C GLY A 34 -4.48 6.81 -2.22
N GLU A 35 -5.74 6.41 -2.26
CA GLU A 35 -6.20 5.15 -1.66
C GLU A 35 -6.31 4.06 -2.72
N SER A 36 -5.83 2.86 -2.38
CA SER A 36 -5.85 1.70 -3.27
C SER A 36 -6.26 0.45 -2.51
N GLU A 37 -6.94 -0.46 -3.18
CA GLU A 37 -7.36 -1.76 -2.64
C GLU A 37 -6.46 -2.86 -3.21
N VAL A 38 -6.03 -3.79 -2.36
CA VAL A 38 -5.32 -5.00 -2.80
C VAL A 38 -6.30 -5.92 -3.52
N ILE A 39 -6.03 -6.24 -4.78
CA ILE A 39 -6.88 -7.09 -5.62
C ILE A 39 -6.22 -8.42 -6.00
N GLY A 40 -4.98 -8.65 -5.57
CA GLY A 40 -4.25 -9.89 -5.80
C GLY A 40 -3.39 -10.27 -4.61
N ARG A 41 -3.10 -11.58 -4.46
CA ARG A 41 -2.22 -12.07 -3.41
C ARG A 41 -0.79 -11.54 -3.61
N PRO A 42 -0.12 -11.06 -2.55
CA PRO A 42 1.29 -10.72 -2.61
C PRO A 42 2.15 -11.92 -3.04
N TYR A 43 3.21 -11.63 -3.79
CA TYR A 43 4.24 -12.60 -4.12
C TYR A 43 5.61 -11.94 -4.12
N THR A 44 6.66 -12.71 -3.87
CA THR A 44 8.02 -12.19 -3.87
C THR A 44 8.70 -12.34 -5.23
N THR A 45 9.64 -11.44 -5.50
CA THR A 45 10.55 -11.44 -6.64
C THR A 45 11.95 -11.05 -6.15
N ASN A 46 12.93 -11.02 -7.05
CA ASN A 46 14.32 -10.65 -6.73
C ASN A 46 14.89 -11.48 -5.56
N ALA A 47 14.78 -12.80 -5.68
CA ALA A 47 15.20 -13.77 -4.65
C ALA A 47 14.61 -13.48 -3.26
N GLY A 48 13.35 -13.06 -3.19
CA GLY A 48 12.66 -12.80 -1.92
C GLY A 48 12.83 -11.38 -1.38
N LYS A 49 13.62 -10.53 -2.04
CA LYS A 49 13.90 -9.17 -1.55
C LYS A 49 12.74 -8.22 -1.77
N ASP A 50 11.96 -8.44 -2.82
CA ASP A 50 10.91 -7.53 -3.24
C ASP A 50 9.56 -8.23 -3.22
N ALA A 51 8.58 -7.66 -2.55
CA ALA A 51 7.20 -8.09 -2.57
C ALA A 51 6.42 -7.26 -3.58
N ARG A 52 5.73 -7.94 -4.50
CA ARG A 52 4.87 -7.33 -5.52
C ARG A 52 3.42 -7.63 -5.18
N VAL A 53 2.58 -6.61 -5.21
CA VAL A 53 1.14 -6.72 -4.91
C VAL A 53 0.35 -6.00 -5.97
N ARG A 54 -0.68 -6.66 -6.50
CA ARG A 54 -1.60 -6.04 -7.45
C ARG A 54 -2.66 -5.27 -6.69
N VAL A 55 -2.79 -3.99 -7.01
CA VAL A 55 -3.73 -3.06 -6.38
C VAL A 55 -4.61 -2.39 -7.43
N ARG A 56 -5.75 -1.85 -6.99
CA ARG A 56 -6.69 -1.07 -7.79
C ARG A 56 -6.96 0.25 -7.08
N LYS A 57 -6.94 1.37 -7.81
CA LYS A 57 -7.24 2.68 -7.19
C LYS A 57 -8.70 2.76 -6.76
N ILE A 58 -8.92 3.20 -5.53
CA ILE A 58 -10.28 3.47 -5.03
C ILE A 58 -10.79 4.73 -5.72
N GLY A 59 -11.93 4.63 -6.40
CA GLY A 59 -12.51 5.70 -7.23
C GLY A 59 -12.13 5.64 -8.72
N GLN A 60 -11.18 4.80 -9.11
CA GLN A 60 -10.84 4.53 -10.53
C GLN A 60 -10.61 3.03 -10.74
N PRO A 61 -11.70 2.23 -10.82
CA PRO A 61 -11.60 0.78 -10.78
C PRO A 61 -10.90 0.17 -12.01
N ASP A 62 -10.87 0.88 -13.13
CA ASP A 62 -10.17 0.46 -14.35
C ASP A 62 -8.64 0.57 -14.22
N VAL A 63 -8.16 1.31 -13.22
CA VAL A 63 -6.73 1.51 -12.99
C VAL A 63 -6.21 0.47 -12.00
N THR A 64 -5.58 -0.58 -12.54
CA THR A 64 -4.83 -1.56 -11.75
C THR A 64 -3.33 -1.33 -11.87
N GLU A 65 -2.62 -1.41 -10.75
CA GLU A 65 -1.18 -1.20 -10.66
C GLU A 65 -0.51 -2.36 -9.90
N ILE A 66 0.78 -2.59 -10.16
CA ILE A 66 1.62 -3.44 -9.31
C ILE A 66 2.48 -2.55 -8.44
N ARG A 67 2.24 -2.59 -7.13
CA ARG A 67 3.09 -1.92 -6.17
C ARG A 67 4.18 -2.87 -5.67
N ILE A 68 5.36 -2.32 -5.45
CA ILE A 68 6.56 -3.05 -5.06
C ILE A 68 7.09 -2.46 -3.75
N TRP A 69 7.37 -3.32 -2.79
CA TRP A 69 8.05 -2.98 -1.54
C TRP A 69 9.23 -3.93 -1.34
N ARG A 70 10.20 -3.53 -0.52
CA ARG A 70 11.12 -4.51 0.07
C ARG A 70 10.33 -5.42 1.01
N ALA A 71 10.67 -6.70 1.04
CA ALA A 71 9.96 -7.70 1.83
C ALA A 71 9.95 -7.42 3.34
N HIS A 72 10.89 -6.59 3.83
CA HIS A 72 11.01 -6.19 5.23
C HIS A 72 10.40 -4.81 5.54
N GLU A 73 9.96 -4.06 4.53
CA GLU A 73 9.31 -2.77 4.77
C GLU A 73 7.96 -2.97 5.43
N ARG A 74 7.50 -1.97 6.18
CA ARG A 74 6.15 -2.01 6.77
C ARG A 74 5.21 -1.15 5.96
N VAL A 75 4.08 -1.74 5.60
CA VAL A 75 3.01 -1.08 4.85
C VAL A 75 1.88 -0.73 5.81
N SER A 76 1.43 0.53 5.76
CA SER A 76 0.25 0.97 6.50
C SER A 76 -1.01 0.46 5.81
N VAL A 77 -1.86 -0.21 6.58
CA VAL A 77 -3.13 -0.75 6.09
C VAL A 77 -4.26 -0.26 6.97
N LYS A 78 -5.34 0.16 6.33
CA LYS A 78 -6.62 0.41 6.98
C LYS A 78 -7.47 -0.85 6.90
N ARG A 79 -7.59 -1.53 8.03
CA ARG A 79 -8.55 -2.61 8.25
C ARG A 79 -9.63 -2.03 9.17
N GLY A 80 -10.84 -1.88 8.64
CA GLY A 80 -12.04 -1.49 9.38
C GLY A 80 -12.83 -2.72 9.77
#